data_AF-A0A0D2NS26-F1
#
_entry.id   AF-A0A0D2NS26-F1
#
_cell.length_a   1.000
_cell.length_b   1.000
_cell.length_c   1.000
_cell.angle_alpha   90.00
_cell.angle_beta   90.00
_cell.angle_gamma   90.00
#
_symmetry.space_group_name_H-M   'P 1'
#
loop_
_entity.id
_entity.type
_entity.pdbx_description
1 polymer ?
#
loop_
_entity_poly.entity_id
_entity_poly.type
_entity_poly.pdbx_seq_one_letter_code
_entity_poly.pdbx_strand_id
1 'polypeptide(L)'
;MAPAPRLASRRGRVATAAGIDLDALGLDIPDLGDEVRGHQEALGATFNADDVAESFNNTGKVLEALTDGVAIVDRSHWGRIRVGGADRVSFLHNQSTNDFKSLKPGQGCDTVFVTATARCLDLATALVMGNQPLLQRFDKYIFLADKVEVSDVSSRCRMFTVAGPKAADTLRELGGDAVTVTGAPYGSHQFLGFKPGGAPVIAAATSGLALPGYTLIVDEADAGDLYALLVNKGCVPCGEEDWERARVTQGRPKAGAELTEDFNPLEAGLYRAVSGCYIGQETISKLNNLDGVKQQLWGLQLKQRAAPGDAITNADGDRLGALTSVVNLLDSGHFALGYLRCKSKGAKVDLNGATVQVGGAPARVVPIPFASRAFAADPAATGAEAAGEQASATLQERAEQARQEKAAAKEAAEAAKAERLKAMQERLAAWQQQQQQQQQGQQG
;
A
#
# COMPACT_ATOMS: atom_id res chain seq x y z
N MET A 1 25.03 40.72 47.68
CA MET A 1 24.64 39.91 46.51
C MET A 1 23.14 39.66 46.57
N ALA A 2 22.37 40.35 45.73
CA ALA A 2 20.92 40.13 45.62
C ALA A 2 20.64 38.91 44.73
N PRO A 3 19.62 38.07 45.02
CA PRO A 3 19.28 36.94 44.18
C PRO A 3 18.57 37.41 42.90
N ALA A 4 18.96 36.83 41.77
CA ALA A 4 18.40 37.13 40.45
C ALA A 4 16.89 36.77 40.38
N PRO A 5 16.08 37.53 39.62
CA PRO A 5 14.65 37.25 39.49
C PRO A 5 14.42 35.97 38.66
N ARG A 6 13.57 35.08 39.18
CA ARG A 6 13.09 33.89 38.46
C ARG A 6 12.23 34.34 37.29
N LEU A 7 12.69 34.09 36.06
CA LEU A 7 11.90 34.19 34.85
C LEU A 7 10.72 33.21 34.93
N ALA A 8 9.52 33.74 35.17
CA ALA A 8 8.28 33.00 35.02
C ALA A 8 8.15 32.59 33.55
N SER A 9 8.41 31.31 33.24
CA SER A 9 8.13 30.75 31.94
C SER A 9 6.61 30.75 31.75
N ARG A 10 6.09 31.72 30.99
CA ARG A 10 4.74 31.64 30.43
C ARG A 10 4.67 30.34 29.62
N ARG A 11 4.02 29.31 30.17
CA ARG A 11 3.59 28.13 29.44
C ARG A 11 2.65 28.61 28.34
N GLY A 12 3.18 28.80 27.13
CA GLY A 12 2.34 28.95 25.95
C GLY A 12 1.54 27.66 25.79
N ARG A 13 0.20 27.77 25.78
CA ARG A 13 -0.68 26.69 25.34
C ARG A 13 -0.26 26.33 23.91
N VAL A 14 0.40 25.19 23.76
CA VAL A 14 0.46 24.50 22.47
C VAL A 14 -0.96 24.04 22.21
N ALA A 15 -1.53 24.42 21.06
CA ALA A 15 -2.80 23.89 20.62
C ALA A 15 -2.67 22.36 20.57
N THR A 16 -3.42 21.68 21.44
CA THR A 16 -3.52 20.24 21.47
C THR A 16 -4.06 19.77 20.12
N ALA A 17 -3.35 18.83 19.48
CA ALA A 17 -3.96 18.04 18.42
C ALA A 17 -5.29 17.48 18.95
N ALA A 18 -6.33 17.50 18.12
CA ALA A 18 -7.62 16.94 18.50
C ALA A 18 -7.39 15.48 18.97
N GLY A 19 -7.74 15.20 20.22
CA GLY A 19 -7.37 13.98 20.93
C GLY A 19 -8.60 13.14 21.29
N ILE A 20 -8.35 11.87 21.62
CA ILE A 20 -9.29 10.99 22.30
C ILE A 20 -9.62 11.66 23.64
N ASP A 21 -10.88 12.05 23.82
CA ASP A 21 -11.35 12.70 25.02
C ASP A 21 -11.72 11.63 26.06
N LEU A 22 -10.74 11.24 26.87
CA LEU A 22 -10.92 10.23 27.91
C LEU A 22 -11.92 10.67 28.99
N ASP A 23 -12.02 11.98 29.27
CA ASP A 23 -12.94 12.53 30.27
C ASP A 23 -14.39 12.51 29.77
N ALA A 24 -14.62 12.67 28.46
CA ALA A 24 -15.94 12.53 27.83
C ALA A 24 -16.42 11.07 27.72
N LEU A 25 -15.52 10.08 27.83
CA LEU A 25 -15.85 8.67 27.67
C LEU A 25 -16.43 8.02 28.95
N GLY A 26 -16.35 8.69 30.11
CA GLY A 26 -17.02 8.25 31.35
C GLY A 26 -16.59 6.88 31.86
N LEU A 27 -15.33 6.50 31.64
CA LEU A 27 -14.80 5.18 32.00
C LEU A 27 -14.04 5.25 33.33
N ASP A 28 -14.41 4.39 34.29
CA ASP A 28 -13.54 4.02 35.40
C ASP A 28 -12.39 3.18 34.81
N ILE A 29 -11.31 3.84 34.40
CA ILE A 29 -10.06 3.19 34.02
C ILE A 29 -9.34 2.87 35.33
N PRO A 30 -9.16 1.60 35.71
CA PRO A 30 -8.46 1.26 36.95
C PRO A 30 -7.04 1.84 36.92
N ASP A 31 -6.56 2.39 38.05
CA ASP A 31 -5.17 2.80 38.22
C ASP A 31 -4.29 1.56 38.30
N LEU A 32 -3.97 1.06 37.12
CA LEU A 32 -3.22 -0.13 36.89
C LEU A 32 -2.02 0.33 36.09
N GLY A 33 -0.84 0.27 36.69
CA GLY A 33 0.42 0.26 35.94
C GLY A 33 0.54 -1.03 35.12
N ASP A 34 -0.54 -1.51 34.51
CA ASP A 34 -0.70 -2.87 34.05
C ASP A 34 -0.31 -2.96 32.58
N GLU A 35 0.68 -3.81 32.38
CA GLU A 35 1.10 -4.28 31.09
C GLU A 35 -0.09 -4.91 30.35
N VAL A 36 -0.10 -4.80 29.02
CA VAL A 36 -1.10 -5.43 28.14
C VAL A 36 -1.35 -6.90 28.52
N ARG A 37 -0.30 -7.60 28.95
CA ARG A 37 -0.34 -8.97 29.45
C ARG A 37 -1.36 -9.18 30.57
N GLY A 38 -1.41 -8.30 31.58
CA GLY A 38 -2.33 -8.44 32.71
C GLY A 38 -3.79 -8.39 32.26
N HIS A 39 -4.11 -7.48 31.33
CA HIS A 39 -5.44 -7.45 30.71
C HIS A 39 -5.75 -8.71 29.90
N GLN A 40 -4.78 -9.23 29.15
CA GLN A 40 -4.94 -10.45 28.38
C GLN A 40 -5.19 -11.67 29.28
N GLU A 41 -4.42 -11.82 30.36
CA GLU A 41 -4.59 -12.88 31.37
C GLU A 41 -5.96 -12.81 32.04
N ALA A 42 -6.41 -11.61 32.42
CA ALA A 42 -7.74 -11.40 33.00
C ALA A 42 -8.89 -11.79 32.04
N LEU A 43 -8.64 -11.71 30.72
CA LEU A 43 -9.57 -12.13 29.67
C LEU A 43 -9.44 -13.62 29.31
N GLY A 44 -8.57 -14.36 30.00
CA GLY A 44 -8.39 -15.80 29.81
C GLY A 44 -7.41 -16.19 28.69
N ALA A 45 -6.47 -15.31 28.35
CA ALA A 45 -5.44 -15.61 27.37
C ALA A 45 -4.54 -16.77 27.81
N THR A 46 -4.23 -17.66 26.87
CA THR A 46 -3.08 -18.56 26.93
C THR A 46 -1.95 -17.98 26.09
N PHE A 47 -0.70 -18.26 26.47
CA PHE A 47 0.47 -17.68 25.82
C PHE A 47 1.38 -18.78 25.26
N ASN A 48 2.00 -18.50 24.13
CA ASN A 48 2.99 -19.39 23.54
C ASN A 48 4.39 -19.21 24.19
N ALA A 49 5.40 -19.90 23.67
CA ALA A 49 6.77 -19.86 24.21
C ALA A 49 7.45 -18.48 24.10
N ASP A 50 6.98 -17.62 23.20
CA ASP A 50 7.48 -16.26 22.98
C ASP A 50 6.68 -15.20 23.76
N ASP A 51 5.86 -15.64 24.72
CA ASP A 51 5.01 -14.79 25.57
C ASP A 51 3.98 -13.96 24.79
N VAL A 52 3.53 -14.49 23.64
CA VAL A 52 2.47 -13.90 22.81
C VAL A 52 1.15 -14.59 23.13
N ALA A 53 0.08 -13.81 23.30
CA ALA A 53 -1.28 -14.33 23.48
C ALA A 53 -1.67 -15.22 22.29
N GLU A 54 -1.71 -16.52 22.52
CA GLU A 54 -1.96 -17.56 21.53
C GLU A 54 -3.46 -17.75 21.30
N SER A 55 -4.24 -17.81 22.39
CA SER A 55 -5.69 -18.02 22.32
C SER A 55 -6.41 -17.38 23.50
N PHE A 56 -7.64 -16.93 23.28
CA PHE A 56 -8.58 -16.52 24.34
C PHE A 56 -9.72 -17.52 24.49
N ASN A 57 -9.60 -18.72 23.87
CA ASN A 57 -10.63 -19.76 23.85
C ASN A 57 -12.01 -19.25 23.35
N ASN A 58 -11.99 -18.32 22.39
CA ASN A 58 -13.16 -17.58 21.92
C ASN A 58 -13.27 -17.53 20.39
N THR A 59 -12.67 -18.47 19.64
CA THR A 59 -12.60 -18.49 18.17
C THR A 59 -13.93 -18.17 17.48
N GLY A 60 -15.05 -18.74 17.94
CA GLY A 60 -16.37 -18.45 17.37
C GLY A 60 -16.74 -16.96 17.42
N LYS A 61 -16.46 -16.29 18.55
CA LYS A 61 -16.67 -14.85 18.72
C LYS A 61 -15.72 -14.03 17.87
N VAL A 62 -14.47 -14.48 17.70
CA VAL A 62 -13.50 -13.79 16.83
C VAL A 62 -13.94 -13.84 15.37
N LEU A 63 -14.39 -15.00 14.88
CA LEU A 63 -14.88 -15.13 13.51
C LEU A 63 -16.12 -14.27 13.24
N GLU A 64 -17.07 -14.24 14.18
CA GLU A 64 -18.22 -13.34 14.14
C GLU A 64 -17.77 -11.87 14.15
N ALA A 65 -16.83 -11.50 15.02
CA ALA A 65 -16.31 -10.14 15.11
C ALA A 65 -15.60 -9.68 13.82
N LEU A 66 -14.83 -10.55 13.17
CA LEU A 66 -14.18 -10.22 11.89
C LEU A 66 -15.18 -10.07 10.74
N THR A 67 -16.37 -10.67 10.84
CA THR A 67 -17.41 -10.65 9.80
C THR A 67 -18.43 -9.54 10.01
N ASP A 68 -18.94 -9.37 11.24
CA ASP A 68 -20.08 -8.50 11.59
C ASP A 68 -19.80 -7.54 12.77
N GLY A 69 -18.61 -7.62 13.36
CA GLY A 69 -18.23 -6.87 14.55
C GLY A 69 -16.88 -6.17 14.43
N VAL A 70 -16.10 -6.27 15.51
CA VAL A 70 -14.74 -5.76 15.59
C VAL A 70 -13.90 -6.61 16.56
N ALA A 71 -12.72 -7.00 16.12
CA ALA A 71 -11.73 -7.73 16.91
C ALA A 71 -10.48 -6.87 17.13
N ILE A 72 -9.77 -7.11 18.23
CA ILE A 72 -8.46 -6.54 18.54
C ILE A 72 -7.41 -7.63 18.65
N VAL A 73 -6.30 -7.45 17.96
CA VAL A 73 -5.15 -8.36 17.95
C VAL A 73 -3.94 -7.61 18.48
N ASP A 74 -3.24 -8.18 19.46
CA ASP A 74 -1.94 -7.68 19.88
C ASP A 74 -0.84 -8.23 18.96
N ARG A 75 -0.25 -7.33 18.17
CA ARG A 75 0.82 -7.64 17.21
C ARG A 75 2.14 -7.03 17.63
N SER A 76 2.32 -6.77 18.92
CA SER A 76 3.54 -6.13 19.45
C SER A 76 4.80 -6.97 19.22
N HIS A 77 4.67 -8.28 18.99
CA HIS A 77 5.79 -9.15 18.62
C HIS A 77 6.35 -8.90 17.20
N TRP A 78 5.67 -8.15 16.34
CA TRP A 78 6.19 -7.82 14.99
C TRP A 78 7.28 -6.75 15.07
N GLY A 79 8.27 -6.82 14.20
CA GLY A 79 9.33 -5.80 14.12
C GLY A 79 8.80 -4.43 13.69
N ARG A 80 9.25 -3.37 14.38
CA ARG A 80 8.98 -1.96 14.05
C ARG A 80 10.30 -1.22 13.94
N ILE A 81 10.61 -0.77 12.74
CA ILE A 81 11.86 -0.08 12.44
C ILE A 81 11.57 1.37 12.06
N ARG A 82 12.29 2.29 12.69
CA ARG A 82 12.30 3.70 12.31
C ARG A 82 13.52 3.98 11.45
N VAL A 83 13.28 4.54 10.27
CA VAL A 83 14.33 5.02 9.35
C VAL A 83 14.31 6.55 9.29
N GLY A 84 15.42 7.16 9.71
CA GLY A 84 15.67 8.60 9.76
C GLY A 84 16.79 9.04 8.83
N GLY A 85 17.13 10.33 8.86
CA GLY A 85 18.17 10.92 8.02
C GLY A 85 17.68 11.41 6.65
N ALA A 86 18.44 12.31 6.02
CA ALA A 86 18.04 13.01 4.79
C ALA A 86 17.81 12.07 3.59
N ASP A 87 18.55 10.96 3.50
CA ASP A 87 18.54 10.06 2.34
C ASP A 87 17.58 8.87 2.51
N ARG A 88 16.86 8.79 3.64
CA ARG A 88 15.99 7.66 4.02
C ARG A 88 15.00 7.22 2.95
N VAL A 89 14.42 8.17 2.21
CA VAL A 89 13.41 7.89 1.16
C VAL A 89 14.07 7.20 -0.01
N SER A 90 15.21 7.71 -0.48
CA SER A 90 15.99 7.10 -1.57
C SER A 90 16.52 5.73 -1.17
N PHE A 91 16.96 5.58 0.08
CA PHE A 91 17.38 4.29 0.64
C PHE A 91 16.24 3.26 0.59
N LEU A 92 15.09 3.55 1.21
CA LEU A 92 13.94 2.63 1.24
C LEU A 92 13.38 2.31 -0.15
N HIS A 93 13.36 3.29 -1.04
CA HIS A 93 12.96 3.11 -2.44
C HIS A 93 13.87 2.11 -3.18
N ASN A 94 15.16 2.07 -2.84
CA ASN A 94 16.10 1.16 -3.47
C ASN A 94 16.12 -0.24 -2.83
N GLN A 95 15.64 -0.39 -1.60
CA GLN A 95 15.66 -1.66 -0.84
C GLN A 95 14.35 -2.45 -0.93
N SER A 96 13.29 -1.89 -1.48
CA SER A 96 11.96 -2.49 -1.44
C SER A 96 11.19 -2.24 -2.74
N THR A 97 10.03 -2.86 -2.88
CA THR A 97 9.33 -2.92 -4.17
C THR A 97 8.38 -1.77 -4.47
N ASN A 98 8.22 -0.76 -3.61
CA ASN A 98 7.22 0.30 -3.77
C ASN A 98 7.83 1.69 -3.98
N ASP A 99 7.06 2.63 -4.52
CA ASP A 99 7.48 4.00 -4.80
C ASP A 99 7.36 4.94 -3.58
N PHE A 100 8.35 4.87 -2.70
CA PHE A 100 8.48 5.78 -1.55
C PHE A 100 8.62 7.26 -1.93
N LYS A 101 9.07 7.60 -3.15
CA LYS A 101 9.29 9.01 -3.55
C LYS A 101 7.99 9.74 -3.83
N SER A 102 6.92 9.00 -4.13
CA SER A 102 5.58 9.55 -4.37
C SER A 102 4.81 9.88 -3.09
N LEU A 103 5.22 9.30 -1.95
CA LEU A 103 4.50 9.39 -0.68
C LEU A 103 4.82 10.67 0.09
N LYS A 104 3.79 11.21 0.75
CA LYS A 104 3.85 12.40 1.60
C LYS A 104 3.64 12.04 3.08
N PRO A 105 4.03 12.92 4.01
CA PRO A 105 3.66 12.79 5.43
C PRO A 105 2.17 12.46 5.63
N GLY A 106 1.87 11.51 6.50
CA GLY A 106 0.50 11.02 6.72
C GLY A 106 0.04 9.96 5.72
N GLN A 107 0.89 9.57 4.76
CA GLN A 107 0.64 8.48 3.82
C GLN A 107 1.57 7.29 4.09
N GLY A 108 1.26 6.16 3.49
CA GLY A 108 1.99 4.92 3.67
C GLY A 108 1.65 3.94 2.55
N CYS A 109 2.39 2.85 2.50
CA CYS A 109 2.18 1.78 1.54
C CYS A 109 2.63 0.44 2.10
N ASP A 110 2.11 -0.64 1.51
CA ASP A 110 2.72 -1.96 1.67
C ASP A 110 3.87 -2.12 0.68
N THR A 111 4.96 -2.72 1.13
CA THR A 111 6.16 -2.96 0.31
C THR A 111 6.73 -4.33 0.63
N VAL A 112 7.36 -4.96 -0.36
CA VAL A 112 8.08 -6.22 -0.17
C VAL A 112 9.57 -5.91 -0.13
N PHE A 113 10.25 -6.41 0.88
CA PHE A 113 11.71 -6.46 0.88
C PHE A 113 12.16 -7.67 0.07
N VAL A 114 13.11 -7.45 -0.84
CA VAL A 114 13.55 -8.48 -1.78
C VAL A 114 15.07 -8.58 -1.85
N THR A 115 15.57 -9.74 -2.25
CA THR A 115 16.97 -9.92 -2.63
C THR A 115 17.29 -9.19 -3.94
N ALA A 116 18.58 -9.09 -4.29
CA ALA A 116 19.02 -8.52 -5.57
C ALA A 116 18.44 -9.24 -6.82
N THR A 117 17.98 -10.49 -6.67
CA THR A 117 17.34 -11.29 -7.73
C THR A 117 15.80 -11.27 -7.63
N ALA A 118 15.25 -10.31 -6.89
CA ALA A 118 13.82 -10.08 -6.68
C ALA A 118 13.09 -11.25 -5.99
N ARG A 119 13.76 -11.92 -5.04
CA ARG A 119 13.16 -12.97 -4.20
C ARG A 119 12.65 -12.40 -2.88
N CYS A 120 11.53 -12.92 -2.40
CA CYS A 120 10.85 -12.40 -1.22
C CYS A 120 11.67 -12.62 0.05
N LEU A 121 11.80 -11.57 0.86
CA LEU A 121 12.31 -11.66 2.23
C LEU A 121 11.16 -11.46 3.21
N ASP A 122 10.46 -10.33 3.10
CA ASP A 122 9.34 -10.00 3.99
C ASP A 122 8.38 -8.97 3.38
N LEU A 123 7.17 -8.89 3.91
CA LEU A 123 6.14 -7.92 3.57
C LEU A 123 5.94 -6.96 4.75
N ALA A 124 6.20 -5.68 4.51
CA ALA A 124 6.07 -4.62 5.50
C ALA A 124 5.07 -3.55 5.07
N THR A 125 4.50 -2.85 6.05
CA THR A 125 3.76 -1.61 5.84
C THR A 125 4.63 -0.44 6.30
N ALA A 126 4.90 0.51 5.40
CA ALA A 126 5.67 1.70 5.72
C ALA A 126 4.77 2.91 5.89
N LEU A 127 5.00 3.69 6.95
CA LEU A 127 4.29 4.93 7.23
C LEU A 127 5.27 6.11 7.11
N VAL A 128 4.96 7.05 6.23
CA VAL A 128 5.77 8.26 6.04
C VAL A 128 5.41 9.29 7.10
N MET A 129 6.28 9.37 8.10
CA MET A 129 6.12 10.32 9.20
C MET A 129 6.52 11.73 8.76
N GLY A 130 5.70 12.73 9.12
CA GLY A 130 6.08 14.13 8.97
C GLY A 130 7.20 14.53 9.93
N ASN A 131 8.06 15.45 9.51
CA ASN A 131 8.97 16.11 10.45
C ASN A 131 8.12 16.98 11.38
N GLN A 132 8.12 16.70 12.68
CA GLN A 132 7.72 17.69 13.67
C GLN A 132 8.60 18.94 13.45
N PRO A 133 8.05 20.17 13.46
CA PRO A 133 8.73 21.39 12.97
C PRO A 133 10.02 21.77 13.72
N LEU A 134 10.37 21.08 14.80
CA LEU A 134 11.61 21.32 15.58
C LEU A 134 12.90 20.90 14.85
N LEU A 135 12.87 19.91 13.95
CA LEU A 135 14.08 19.48 13.22
C LEU A 135 14.51 20.44 12.10
N GLN A 136 13.58 21.24 11.54
CA GLN A 136 13.92 22.27 10.54
C GLN A 136 14.82 23.38 11.11
N ARG A 137 14.93 23.51 12.44
CA ARG A 137 15.79 24.51 13.07
C ARG A 137 17.27 24.11 13.12
N PHE A 138 17.59 22.82 13.00
CA PHE A 138 18.96 22.30 13.13
C PHE A 138 19.57 21.79 11.82
N ASP A 139 18.81 21.82 10.72
CA ASP A 139 19.22 21.33 9.40
C ASP A 139 20.35 22.14 8.73
N LYS A 140 20.83 23.21 9.38
CA LYS A 140 21.92 24.05 8.89
C LYS A 140 23.33 23.54 9.22
N TYR A 141 23.47 22.43 9.96
CA TYR A 141 24.77 22.00 10.51
C TYR A 141 25.14 20.51 10.39
N ILE A 142 24.45 19.71 9.57
CA ILE A 142 24.74 18.26 9.49
C ILE A 142 25.45 17.89 8.18
N PHE A 143 26.76 17.65 8.28
CA PHE A 143 27.59 16.94 7.31
C PHE A 143 28.12 15.65 7.96
N LEU A 144 27.81 14.50 7.37
CA LEU A 144 28.61 13.29 7.33
C LEU A 144 28.04 12.41 6.19
N ALA A 145 28.93 11.73 5.48
CA ALA A 145 28.62 10.90 4.33
C ALA A 145 27.69 9.75 4.74
N ASP A 146 26.64 9.55 3.93
CA ASP A 146 25.43 8.75 4.13
C ASP A 146 24.53 9.20 5.30
N LYS A 147 23.46 9.94 4.97
CA LYS A 147 22.50 10.49 5.94
C LYS A 147 21.30 9.55 6.11
N VAL A 148 21.55 8.30 6.50
CA VAL A 148 20.48 7.34 6.85
C VAL A 148 20.73 6.78 8.25
N GLU A 149 19.70 6.85 9.09
CA GLU A 149 19.70 6.28 10.44
C GLU A 149 18.64 5.19 10.51
N VAL A 150 18.99 4.01 11.00
CA VAL A 150 18.05 2.90 11.18
C VAL A 150 18.03 2.54 12.66
N SER A 151 16.84 2.46 13.25
CA SER A 151 16.66 2.12 14.66
C SER A 151 15.49 1.17 14.83
N ASP A 152 15.70 0.09 15.58
CA ASP A 152 14.62 -0.76 16.05
C ASP A 152 13.90 -0.04 17.19
N VAL A 153 12.58 0.10 17.06
CA VAL A 153 11.70 0.74 18.05
C VAL A 153 10.67 -0.24 18.60
N SER A 154 10.80 -1.53 18.31
CA SER A 154 9.82 -2.56 18.68
C SER A 154 9.57 -2.59 20.18
N SER A 155 10.61 -2.54 21.02
CA SER A 155 10.47 -2.56 22.48
C SER A 155 9.94 -1.26 23.10
N ARG A 156 9.80 -0.19 22.32
CA ARG A 156 9.36 1.14 22.80
C ARG A 156 7.89 1.41 22.55
N CYS A 157 7.26 0.64 21.68
CA CYS A 157 5.87 0.83 21.32
C CYS A 157 5.17 -0.51 21.12
N ARG A 158 3.89 -0.53 21.48
CA ARG A 158 2.98 -1.63 21.21
C ARG A 158 2.22 -1.38 19.93
N MET A 159 1.77 -2.46 19.30
CA MET A 159 1.04 -2.42 18.04
C MET A 159 -0.22 -3.28 18.14
N PHE A 160 -1.38 -2.64 17.99
CA PHE A 160 -2.66 -3.32 17.96
C PHE A 160 -3.28 -3.22 16.57
N THR A 161 -3.86 -4.31 16.08
CA THR A 161 -4.73 -4.28 14.91
C THR A 161 -6.18 -4.39 15.37
N VAL A 162 -7.00 -3.43 14.93
CA VAL A 162 -8.44 -3.43 15.11
C VAL A 162 -9.07 -3.76 13.76
N ALA A 163 -9.72 -4.92 13.63
CA ALA A 163 -10.20 -5.43 12.35
C ALA A 163 -11.67 -5.88 12.43
N GLY A 164 -12.41 -5.67 11.35
CA GLY A 164 -13.84 -5.95 11.25
C GLY A 164 -14.62 -4.75 10.71
N PRO A 165 -15.84 -4.96 10.19
CA PRO A 165 -16.65 -3.90 9.59
C PRO A 165 -16.95 -2.74 10.54
N LYS A 166 -17.02 -2.97 11.86
CA LYS A 166 -17.30 -1.93 12.87
C LYS A 166 -16.04 -1.23 13.41
N ALA A 167 -14.85 -1.55 12.88
CA ALA A 167 -13.60 -0.95 13.34
C ALA A 167 -13.58 0.58 13.16
N ALA A 168 -14.15 1.09 12.07
CA ALA A 168 -14.21 2.52 11.81
C ALA A 168 -15.10 3.25 12.83
N ASP A 169 -16.28 2.69 13.11
CA ASP A 169 -17.23 3.26 14.06
C ASP A 169 -16.65 3.26 15.47
N THR A 170 -16.01 2.17 15.87
CA THR A 170 -15.30 2.05 17.16
C THR A 170 -14.26 3.16 17.34
N LEU A 171 -13.44 3.43 16.32
CA LEU A 171 -12.46 4.52 16.39
C LEU A 171 -13.11 5.91 16.44
N ARG A 172 -14.19 6.15 15.69
CA ARG A 172 -14.93 7.42 15.74
C ARG A 172 -15.58 7.64 17.10
N GLU A 173 -16.11 6.59 17.73
CA GLU A 173 -16.65 6.70 19.09
C GLU A 173 -15.59 7.05 20.13
N LEU A 174 -14.32 6.68 19.90
CA LEU A 174 -13.22 6.98 20.80
C LEU A 174 -12.67 8.41 20.64
N GLY A 175 -12.47 8.88 19.40
CA GLY A 175 -11.86 10.19 19.15
C GLY A 175 -12.79 11.24 18.54
N GLY A 176 -14.06 10.93 18.33
CA GLY A 176 -15.04 11.83 17.70
C GLY A 176 -14.62 12.31 16.32
N ASP A 177 -14.98 13.56 16.02
CA ASP A 177 -14.66 14.24 14.75
C ASP A 177 -13.15 14.43 14.51
N ALA A 178 -12.31 14.21 15.54
CA ALA A 178 -10.85 14.24 15.38
C ALA A 178 -10.32 13.07 14.54
N VAL A 179 -11.09 11.97 14.42
CA VAL A 179 -10.61 10.73 13.80
C VAL A 179 -10.84 10.72 12.30
N THR A 180 -10.02 11.50 11.59
CA THR A 180 -10.12 11.65 10.12
C THR A 180 -9.56 10.48 9.31
N VAL A 181 -8.77 9.59 9.94
CA VAL A 181 -8.26 8.37 9.28
C VAL A 181 -9.38 7.41 8.89
N THR A 182 -10.55 7.54 9.52
CA THR A 182 -11.70 6.68 9.22
C THR A 182 -12.31 7.05 7.86
N GLY A 183 -12.15 6.18 6.87
CA GLY A 183 -12.53 6.46 5.47
C GLY A 183 -11.46 7.14 4.63
N ALA A 184 -10.26 7.38 5.18
CA ALA A 184 -9.10 7.77 4.40
C ALA A 184 -8.61 6.60 3.51
N PRO A 185 -7.87 6.88 2.41
CA PRO A 185 -7.25 5.83 1.60
C PRO A 185 -6.38 4.87 2.42
N TYR A 186 -6.27 3.62 1.97
CA TYR A 186 -5.38 2.64 2.59
C TYR A 186 -3.95 3.17 2.71
N GLY A 187 -3.32 2.95 3.87
CA GLY A 187 -1.98 3.46 4.18
C GLY A 187 -1.96 4.90 4.72
N SER A 188 -3.07 5.64 4.67
CA SER A 188 -3.18 6.91 5.38
C SER A 188 -3.06 6.72 6.89
N HIS A 189 -2.42 7.64 7.58
CA HIS A 189 -2.29 7.62 9.03
C HIS A 189 -2.35 9.02 9.62
N GLN A 190 -2.71 9.08 10.90
CA GLN A 190 -2.78 10.29 11.69
C GLN A 190 -2.26 10.06 13.10
N PHE A 191 -1.91 11.14 13.78
CA PHE A 191 -1.62 11.14 15.21
C PHE A 191 -2.86 11.53 15.98
N LEU A 192 -3.26 10.70 16.94
CA LEU A 192 -4.35 10.95 17.86
C LEU A 192 -3.77 11.26 19.23
N GLY A 193 -4.17 12.36 19.85
CA GLY A 193 -3.93 12.55 21.29
C GLY A 193 -4.63 11.43 22.07
N PHE A 194 -4.02 10.92 23.12
CA PHE A 194 -4.64 9.89 23.98
C PHE A 194 -4.80 10.39 25.41
N LYS A 195 -3.71 10.79 26.06
CA LYS A 195 -3.73 11.43 27.38
C LYS A 195 -3.17 12.85 27.32
N PRO A 196 -3.63 13.77 28.19
CA PRO A 196 -3.04 15.09 28.32
C PRO A 196 -1.53 15.02 28.61
N GLY A 197 -0.71 15.48 27.67
CA GLY A 197 0.76 15.45 27.79
C GLY A 197 1.41 14.09 27.52
N GLY A 198 0.61 13.05 27.21
CA GLY A 198 1.10 11.74 26.77
C GLY A 198 1.58 11.74 25.31
N ALA A 199 2.22 10.65 24.90
CA ALA A 199 2.58 10.45 23.50
C ALA A 199 1.32 10.23 22.64
N PRO A 200 1.30 10.68 21.37
CA PRO A 200 0.18 10.42 20.51
C PRO A 200 0.15 8.94 20.06
N VAL A 201 -1.05 8.40 19.89
CA VAL A 201 -1.29 7.13 19.21
C VAL A 201 -1.24 7.36 17.71
N ILE A 202 -0.47 6.56 16.99
CA ILE A 202 -0.50 6.55 15.53
C ILE A 202 -1.65 5.63 15.11
N ALA A 203 -2.67 6.18 14.45
CA ALA A 203 -3.74 5.40 13.85
C ALA A 203 -3.57 5.36 12.34
N ALA A 204 -3.41 4.17 11.77
CA ALA A 204 -3.21 3.96 10.34
C ALA A 204 -4.35 3.13 9.74
N ALA A 205 -4.86 3.53 8.58
CA ALA A 205 -5.85 2.81 7.77
C ALA A 205 -5.22 1.59 7.09
N THR A 206 -4.81 0.62 7.91
CA THR A 206 -4.29 -0.67 7.51
C THR A 206 -4.62 -1.69 8.59
N SER A 207 -5.25 -2.81 8.21
CA SER A 207 -5.48 -3.94 9.11
C SER A 207 -4.43 -5.03 8.94
N GLY A 208 -3.55 -4.90 7.94
CA GLY A 208 -2.71 -6.00 7.50
C GLY A 208 -3.49 -7.21 7.00
N LEU A 209 -4.79 -7.11 6.68
CA LEU A 209 -5.61 -8.14 6.03
C LEU A 209 -6.48 -7.49 4.95
N ALA A 210 -7.15 -8.27 4.12
CA ALA A 210 -8.18 -7.76 3.20
C ALA A 210 -9.53 -7.55 3.91
N LEU A 211 -9.47 -7.10 5.16
CA LEU A 211 -10.61 -6.76 6.00
C LEU A 211 -10.52 -5.26 6.37
N PRO A 212 -11.67 -4.58 6.53
CA PRO A 212 -11.69 -3.24 7.11
C PRO A 212 -10.99 -3.25 8.47
N GLY A 213 -10.18 -2.23 8.74
CA GLY A 213 -9.50 -2.13 10.01
C GLY A 213 -8.34 -1.15 10.01
N TYR A 214 -7.74 -1.02 11.18
CA TYR A 214 -6.73 -0.02 11.49
C TYR A 214 -5.64 -0.62 12.35
N THR A 215 -4.44 -0.07 12.22
CA THR A 215 -3.29 -0.40 13.06
C THR A 215 -3.04 0.79 13.96
N LEU A 216 -2.98 0.53 15.26
CA LEU A 216 -2.71 1.49 16.30
C LEU A 216 -1.30 1.21 16.84
N ILE A 217 -0.42 2.21 16.79
CA ILE A 217 0.89 2.14 17.43
C ILE A 217 0.91 3.13 18.57
N VAL A 218 1.20 2.65 19.77
CA VAL A 218 1.11 3.40 21.03
C VAL A 218 2.40 3.22 21.82
N ASP A 219 2.77 4.22 22.60
CA ASP A 219 3.89 4.09 23.54
C ASP A 219 3.61 2.97 24.55
N GLU A 220 4.65 2.26 24.98
CA GLU A 220 4.55 1.17 25.95
C GLU A 220 3.73 1.58 27.19
N ALA A 221 3.98 2.79 27.70
CA ALA A 221 3.38 3.28 28.95
C ALA A 221 1.86 3.48 28.86
N ASP A 222 1.30 3.62 27.65
CA ASP A 222 -0.12 3.89 27.41
C ASP A 222 -0.84 2.68 26.80
N ALA A 223 -0.13 1.57 26.56
CA ALA A 223 -0.65 0.44 25.80
C ALA A 223 -1.72 -0.37 26.55
N GLY A 224 -1.53 -0.60 27.86
CA GLY A 224 -2.52 -1.30 28.70
C GLY A 224 -3.86 -0.60 28.70
N ASP A 225 -3.86 0.70 28.97
CA ASP A 225 -5.06 1.53 28.98
C ASP A 225 -5.76 1.56 27.62
N LEU A 226 -5.02 1.72 26.52
CA LEU A 226 -5.60 1.72 25.18
C LEU A 226 -6.23 0.35 24.87
N TYR A 227 -5.58 -0.75 25.24
CA TYR A 227 -6.09 -2.09 25.04
C TYR A 227 -7.38 -2.32 25.84
N ALA A 228 -7.37 -2.00 27.14
CA ALA A 228 -8.53 -2.11 28.01
C ALA A 228 -9.72 -1.27 27.50
N LEU A 229 -9.44 -0.04 27.07
CA LEU A 229 -10.42 0.85 26.46
C LEU A 229 -11.09 0.23 25.23
N LEU A 230 -10.29 -0.33 24.31
CA LEU A 230 -10.81 -0.96 23.09
C LEU A 230 -11.65 -2.20 23.40
N VAL A 231 -11.20 -3.04 24.35
CA VAL A 231 -11.97 -4.22 24.79
C VAL A 231 -13.28 -3.79 25.44
N ASN A 232 -13.28 -2.77 26.29
CA ASN A 232 -14.49 -2.22 26.92
C ASN A 232 -15.48 -1.62 25.90
N LYS A 233 -15.00 -1.15 24.75
CA LYS A 233 -15.83 -0.73 23.61
C LYS A 233 -16.35 -1.89 22.76
N GLY A 234 -16.05 -3.14 23.13
CA GLY A 234 -16.57 -4.33 22.46
C GLY A 234 -15.63 -4.92 21.41
N CYS A 235 -14.37 -4.47 21.33
CA CYS A 235 -13.37 -5.17 20.53
C CYS A 235 -13.11 -6.55 21.14
N VAL A 236 -13.44 -7.61 20.37
CA VAL A 236 -13.21 -8.99 20.81
C VAL A 236 -11.71 -9.30 20.75
N PRO A 237 -11.08 -9.72 21.87
CA PRO A 237 -9.68 -10.15 21.88
C PRO A 237 -9.46 -11.33 20.93
N CYS A 238 -8.44 -11.21 20.08
CA CYS A 238 -8.04 -12.22 19.11
C CYS A 238 -6.59 -12.61 19.37
N GLY A 239 -6.37 -13.90 19.65
CA GLY A 239 -5.04 -14.48 19.83
C GLY A 239 -4.38 -14.85 18.50
N GLU A 240 -3.10 -15.22 18.55
CA GLU A 240 -2.31 -15.56 17.37
C GLU A 240 -2.91 -16.74 16.57
N GLU A 241 -3.55 -17.72 17.21
CA GLU A 241 -4.19 -18.84 16.49
C GLU A 241 -5.32 -18.38 15.56
N ASP A 242 -6.16 -17.46 16.04
CA ASP A 242 -7.29 -16.94 15.30
C ASP A 242 -6.85 -15.88 14.28
N TRP A 243 -5.80 -15.12 14.59
CA TRP A 243 -5.12 -14.27 13.62
C TRP A 243 -4.52 -15.08 12.47
N GLU A 244 -3.83 -16.18 12.75
CA GLU A 244 -3.28 -17.08 11.74
C GLU A 244 -4.40 -17.68 10.88
N ARG A 245 -5.54 -18.05 11.48
CA ARG A 245 -6.73 -18.50 10.74
C ARG A 245 -7.25 -17.43 9.79
N ALA A 246 -7.38 -16.18 10.25
CA ALA A 246 -7.79 -15.06 9.41
C ALA A 246 -6.76 -14.77 8.31
N ARG A 247 -5.46 -14.76 8.63
CA ARG A 247 -4.36 -14.55 7.68
C ARG A 247 -4.40 -15.58 6.55
N VAL A 248 -4.49 -16.86 6.90
CA VAL A 248 -4.44 -17.97 5.95
C VAL A 248 -5.68 -17.99 5.05
N THR A 249 -6.87 -17.74 5.61
CA THR A 249 -8.12 -17.68 4.84
C THR A 249 -8.21 -16.46 3.93
N GLN A 250 -7.69 -15.31 4.38
CA GLN A 250 -7.55 -14.11 3.55
C GLN A 250 -6.41 -14.26 2.52
N GLY A 251 -5.49 -15.20 2.74
CA GLY A 251 -4.32 -15.49 1.92
C GLY A 251 -3.25 -14.42 1.95
N ARG A 252 -3.04 -13.81 3.13
CA ARG A 252 -1.88 -12.95 3.34
C ARG A 252 -0.61 -13.81 3.52
N PRO A 253 0.42 -13.63 2.69
CA PRO A 253 1.65 -14.38 2.82
C PRO A 253 2.46 -13.93 4.06
N LYS A 254 3.25 -14.83 4.64
CA LYS A 254 4.10 -14.60 5.81
C LYS A 254 5.57 -14.96 5.53
N ALA A 255 6.51 -14.19 6.09
CA ALA A 255 7.93 -14.52 6.09
C ALA A 255 8.19 -15.92 6.64
N GLY A 256 9.09 -16.67 5.99
CA GLY A 256 9.42 -18.05 6.37
C GLY A 256 8.40 -19.11 5.94
N ALA A 257 7.24 -18.72 5.40
CA ALA A 257 6.25 -19.62 4.82
C ALA A 257 6.03 -19.33 3.33
N GLU A 258 5.17 -18.37 3.00
CA GLU A 258 4.92 -17.97 1.62
C GLU A 258 5.96 -16.97 1.09
N LEU A 259 6.62 -16.23 1.98
CA LEU A 259 7.69 -15.31 1.60
C LEU A 259 9.03 -15.95 1.97
N THR A 260 9.66 -16.56 0.96
CA THR A 260 10.99 -17.14 1.02
C THR A 260 11.77 -16.77 -0.24
N GLU A 261 13.06 -17.10 -0.26
CA GLU A 261 13.91 -16.89 -1.43
C GLU A 261 13.50 -17.74 -2.66
N ASP A 262 12.60 -18.70 -2.49
CA ASP A 262 12.09 -19.53 -3.60
C ASP A 262 11.07 -18.77 -4.46
N PHE A 263 10.40 -17.76 -3.90
CA PHE A 263 9.28 -17.07 -4.51
C PHE A 263 9.59 -15.61 -4.80
N ASN A 264 8.87 -15.03 -5.76
CA ASN A 264 8.90 -13.59 -6.02
C ASN A 264 7.55 -12.93 -5.70
N PRO A 265 7.51 -11.58 -5.56
CA PRO A 265 6.30 -10.86 -5.15
C PRO A 265 5.08 -11.12 -6.03
N LEU A 266 5.26 -11.30 -7.35
CA LEU A 266 4.13 -11.54 -8.26
C LEU A 266 3.55 -12.95 -8.08
N GLU A 267 4.38 -13.96 -7.87
CA GLU A 267 3.94 -15.31 -7.53
C GLU A 267 3.16 -15.33 -6.22
N ALA A 268 3.59 -14.55 -5.23
CA ALA A 268 2.91 -14.37 -3.94
C ALA A 268 1.61 -13.55 -4.04
N GLY A 269 1.31 -12.97 -5.21
CA GLY A 269 0.11 -12.14 -5.42
C GLY A 269 0.20 -10.73 -4.85
N LEU A 270 1.40 -10.21 -4.64
CA LEU A 270 1.65 -8.91 -4.01
C LEU A 270 1.77 -7.75 -5.01
N TYR A 271 1.05 -7.80 -6.13
CA TYR A 271 1.12 -6.75 -7.18
C TYR A 271 0.83 -5.34 -6.62
N ARG A 272 -0.09 -5.21 -5.65
CA ARG A 272 -0.41 -3.93 -4.98
C ARG A 272 0.74 -3.35 -4.15
N ALA A 273 1.69 -4.18 -3.72
CA ALA A 273 2.87 -3.76 -2.95
C ALA A 273 4.10 -3.50 -3.85
N VAL A 274 3.91 -3.56 -5.18
CA VAL A 274 4.98 -3.40 -6.17
C VAL A 274 4.67 -2.21 -7.07
N SER A 275 5.51 -1.16 -7.02
CA SER A 275 5.47 0.01 -7.89
C SER A 275 6.82 0.74 -7.95
N GLY A 276 6.98 1.62 -8.93
CA GLY A 276 8.17 2.48 -9.03
C GLY A 276 9.43 1.77 -9.56
N CYS A 277 10.55 2.51 -9.54
CA CYS A 277 11.83 2.08 -10.11
C CYS A 277 12.84 1.69 -9.03
N TYR A 278 12.75 0.46 -8.53
CA TYR A 278 13.63 -0.08 -7.49
C TYR A 278 14.65 -1.10 -8.03
N ILE A 279 15.62 -1.49 -7.21
CA ILE A 279 16.65 -2.46 -7.60
C ILE A 279 16.02 -3.84 -7.77
N GLY A 280 16.22 -4.47 -8.93
CA GLY A 280 15.60 -5.76 -9.27
C GLY A 280 14.25 -5.63 -10.00
N GLN A 281 13.73 -4.41 -10.19
CA GLN A 281 12.51 -4.16 -10.95
C GLN A 281 12.60 -4.74 -12.37
N GLU A 282 13.76 -4.75 -13.02
CA GLU A 282 13.93 -5.37 -14.35
C GLU A 282 13.48 -6.84 -14.37
N THR A 283 13.79 -7.60 -13.31
CA THR A 283 13.39 -9.01 -13.19
C THR A 283 11.87 -9.13 -13.08
N ILE A 284 11.25 -8.31 -12.24
CA ILE A 284 9.79 -8.30 -12.03
C ILE A 284 9.05 -7.78 -13.26
N SER A 285 9.54 -6.72 -13.90
CA SER A 285 8.99 -6.16 -15.14
C SER A 285 9.10 -7.15 -16.29
N LYS A 286 10.22 -7.85 -16.46
CA LYS A 286 10.35 -8.93 -17.46
C LYS A 286 9.37 -10.06 -17.19
N LEU A 287 9.23 -10.49 -15.94
CA LEU A 287 8.27 -11.52 -15.54
C LEU A 287 6.84 -11.09 -15.88
N ASN A 288 6.46 -9.84 -15.61
CA ASN A 288 5.13 -9.37 -15.94
C ASN A 288 4.89 -9.26 -17.45
N ASN A 289 5.83 -8.63 -18.18
CA ASN A 289 5.67 -8.32 -19.62
C ASN A 289 5.68 -9.58 -20.51
N LEU A 290 6.34 -10.65 -20.07
CA LEU A 290 6.44 -11.92 -20.81
C LEU A 290 5.43 -12.96 -20.32
N ASP A 291 4.46 -12.59 -19.49
CA ASP A 291 3.57 -13.54 -18.76
C ASP A 291 4.41 -14.66 -18.11
N GLY A 292 5.58 -14.32 -17.56
CA GLY A 292 6.61 -15.24 -17.09
C GLY A 292 6.33 -15.88 -15.74
N VAL A 293 5.23 -15.50 -15.06
CA VAL A 293 4.80 -16.10 -13.79
C VAL A 293 4.41 -17.55 -14.03
N LYS A 294 5.17 -18.49 -13.45
CA LYS A 294 5.00 -19.94 -13.66
C LYS A 294 4.14 -20.60 -12.59
N GLN A 295 4.03 -19.97 -11.43
CA GLN A 295 3.28 -20.46 -10.28
C GLN A 295 2.66 -19.29 -9.52
N GLN A 296 1.61 -19.57 -8.77
CA GLN A 296 0.87 -18.55 -8.04
C GLN A 296 0.39 -19.10 -6.69
N LEU A 297 0.38 -18.26 -5.67
CA LEU A 297 -0.15 -18.59 -4.35
C LEU A 297 -1.68 -18.65 -4.39
N TRP A 298 -2.30 -19.76 -4.00
CA TRP A 298 -3.76 -19.93 -3.95
C TRP A 298 -4.22 -20.45 -2.59
N GLY A 299 -5.52 -20.29 -2.31
CA GLY A 299 -6.20 -20.96 -1.22
C GLY A 299 -6.69 -22.34 -1.64
N LEU A 300 -6.67 -23.29 -0.71
CA LEU A 300 -7.19 -24.65 -0.90
C LEU A 300 -8.17 -24.99 0.22
N GLN A 301 -9.40 -25.37 -0.16
CA GLN A 301 -10.39 -25.94 0.77
C GLN A 301 -10.21 -27.45 0.83
N LEU A 302 -9.99 -27.95 2.03
CA LEU A 302 -9.62 -29.35 2.31
C LEU A 302 -10.65 -29.97 3.28
N LYS A 303 -11.00 -31.23 3.06
CA LYS A 303 -11.83 -32.00 4.00
C LYS A 303 -11.01 -32.88 4.96
N GLN A 304 -9.81 -33.25 4.55
CA GLN A 304 -8.89 -34.06 5.35
C GLN A 304 -7.78 -33.18 5.91
N ARG A 305 -7.17 -33.64 7.00
CA ARG A 305 -5.97 -33.00 7.57
C ARG A 305 -4.85 -32.99 6.55
N ALA A 306 -4.09 -31.90 6.55
CA ALA A 306 -2.88 -31.74 5.75
C ALA A 306 -1.85 -30.96 6.57
N ALA A 307 -0.60 -31.00 6.14
CA ALA A 307 0.50 -30.27 6.73
C ALA A 307 1.21 -29.37 5.69
N PRO A 308 1.84 -28.27 6.14
CA PRO A 308 2.82 -27.58 5.31
C PRO A 308 3.85 -28.56 4.72
N GLY A 309 4.18 -28.39 3.45
CA GLY A 309 5.07 -29.28 2.69
C GLY A 309 4.36 -30.40 1.92
N ASP A 310 3.11 -30.73 2.26
CA ASP A 310 2.35 -31.75 1.52
C ASP A 310 2.23 -31.39 0.04
N ALA A 311 2.45 -32.38 -0.82
CA ALA A 311 2.41 -32.20 -2.27
C ALA A 311 0.99 -31.95 -2.77
N ILE A 312 0.86 -30.98 -3.67
CA ILE A 312 -0.37 -30.74 -4.44
C ILE A 312 -0.18 -31.41 -5.80
N THR A 313 -1.09 -32.30 -6.20
CA THR A 313 -1.03 -33.01 -7.49
C THR A 313 -2.31 -32.84 -8.32
N ASN A 314 -2.23 -33.05 -9.63
CA ASN A 314 -3.42 -33.20 -10.48
C ASN A 314 -4.05 -34.60 -10.30
N ALA A 315 -5.09 -34.90 -11.09
CA ALA A 315 -5.76 -36.20 -11.08
C ALA A 315 -4.86 -37.35 -11.60
N ASP A 316 -3.88 -37.05 -12.45
CA ASP A 316 -2.93 -38.01 -13.03
C ASP A 316 -1.73 -38.30 -12.08
N GLY A 317 -1.65 -37.59 -10.95
CA GLY A 317 -0.56 -37.71 -9.98
C GLY A 317 0.65 -36.79 -10.22
N ASP A 318 0.61 -35.94 -11.25
CA ASP A 318 1.67 -34.96 -11.51
C ASP A 318 1.69 -33.87 -10.44
N ARG A 319 2.89 -33.55 -9.96
CA ARG A 319 3.09 -32.50 -8.95
C ARG A 319 2.85 -31.10 -9.53
N LEU A 320 1.87 -30.40 -8.96
CA LEU A 320 1.53 -29.01 -9.24
C LEU A 320 2.18 -28.03 -8.26
N GLY A 321 2.50 -28.47 -7.04
CA GLY A 321 2.95 -27.57 -5.98
C GLY A 321 3.15 -28.24 -4.63
N ALA A 322 3.14 -27.42 -3.59
CA ALA A 322 3.13 -27.84 -2.19
C ALA A 322 2.36 -26.84 -1.32
N LEU A 323 1.80 -27.33 -0.21
CA LEU A 323 1.19 -26.47 0.82
C LEU A 323 2.27 -25.70 1.60
N THR A 324 1.96 -24.46 1.97
CA THR A 324 2.85 -23.58 2.75
C THR A 324 2.31 -23.28 4.14
N SER A 325 0.99 -23.11 4.26
CA SER A 325 0.29 -22.89 5.54
C SER A 325 -0.99 -23.70 5.58
N VAL A 326 -1.38 -24.23 6.74
CA VAL A 326 -2.63 -24.98 6.93
C VAL A 326 -3.27 -24.58 8.26
N VAL A 327 -4.57 -24.30 8.24
CA VAL A 327 -5.37 -24.01 9.43
C VAL A 327 -6.63 -24.86 9.44
N ASN A 328 -7.07 -25.22 10.64
CA ASN A 328 -8.38 -25.84 10.83
C ASN A 328 -9.48 -24.79 10.66
N LEU A 329 -10.68 -25.16 10.25
CA LEU A 329 -11.85 -24.30 10.31
C LEU A 329 -12.85 -24.95 11.27
N LEU A 330 -13.61 -24.14 12.02
CA LEU A 330 -14.55 -24.68 13.02
C LEU A 330 -15.55 -25.67 12.40
N ASP A 331 -16.15 -25.32 11.26
CA ASP A 331 -17.30 -26.07 10.72
C ASP A 331 -17.10 -26.65 9.31
N SER A 332 -16.04 -26.28 8.59
CA SER A 332 -15.93 -26.53 7.14
C SER A 332 -14.76 -27.41 6.69
N GLY A 333 -13.90 -27.83 7.63
CA GLY A 333 -12.73 -28.68 7.37
C GLY A 333 -11.44 -27.92 7.63
N HIS A 334 -10.57 -27.85 6.62
CA HIS A 334 -9.30 -27.14 6.70
C HIS A 334 -9.17 -26.15 5.54
N PHE A 335 -8.39 -25.10 5.75
CA PHE A 335 -7.98 -24.17 4.71
C PHE A 335 -6.46 -24.14 4.65
N ALA A 336 -5.92 -24.11 3.45
CA ALA A 336 -4.48 -24.03 3.25
C ALA A 336 -4.11 -22.98 2.22
N LEU A 337 -2.87 -22.54 2.29
CA LEU A 337 -2.19 -21.81 1.21
C LEU A 337 -1.20 -22.74 0.54
N GLY A 338 -0.98 -22.54 -0.76
CA GLY A 338 0.05 -23.24 -1.50
C GLY A 338 0.33 -22.60 -2.86
N TYR A 339 1.56 -22.76 -3.33
CA TYR A 339 1.93 -22.34 -4.68
C TYR A 339 1.57 -23.43 -5.68
N LEU A 340 0.76 -23.08 -6.68
CA LEU A 340 0.39 -23.97 -7.77
C LEU A 340 0.95 -23.46 -9.09
N ARG A 341 1.51 -24.35 -9.90
CA ARG A 341 1.90 -24.07 -11.28
C ARG A 341 0.69 -23.64 -12.11
N CYS A 342 0.78 -22.48 -12.74
CA CYS A 342 -0.28 -21.92 -13.59
C CYS A 342 0.02 -22.11 -15.09
N LYS A 343 1.12 -22.79 -15.45
CA LYS A 343 1.43 -23.18 -16.83
C LYS A 343 1.59 -24.69 -16.95
N SER A 344 0.86 -25.28 -17.89
CA SER A 344 0.99 -26.69 -18.27
C SER A 344 1.16 -26.78 -19.78
N LYS A 345 2.20 -27.50 -20.24
CA LYS A 345 2.55 -27.63 -21.68
C LYS A 345 2.63 -26.29 -22.42
N GLY A 346 3.02 -25.21 -21.73
CA GLY A 346 3.14 -23.86 -22.30
C GLY A 346 1.84 -23.04 -22.30
N ALA A 347 0.69 -23.62 -21.97
CA ALA A 347 -0.58 -22.91 -21.86
C ALA A 347 -0.87 -22.50 -20.40
N LYS A 348 -1.49 -21.33 -20.22
CA LYS A 348 -1.99 -20.86 -18.92
C LYS A 348 -3.20 -21.69 -18.52
N VAL A 349 -3.21 -22.15 -17.28
CA VAL A 349 -4.31 -22.93 -16.70
C VAL A 349 -5.08 -22.04 -15.74
N ASP A 350 -6.39 -21.97 -15.90
CA ASP A 350 -7.24 -21.39 -14.87
C ASP A 350 -7.35 -22.37 -13.71
N LEU A 351 -6.85 -21.95 -12.56
CA LEU A 351 -6.84 -22.74 -11.33
C LEU A 351 -8.07 -22.44 -10.47
N ASN A 352 -8.85 -21.40 -10.76
CA ASN A 352 -10.00 -21.04 -9.95
C ASN A 352 -11.08 -22.12 -9.99
N GLY A 353 -11.42 -22.68 -8.83
CA GLY A 353 -12.41 -23.74 -8.72
C GLY A 353 -11.91 -25.12 -9.18
N ALA A 354 -10.65 -25.24 -9.60
CA ALA A 354 -10.07 -26.52 -9.98
C ALA A 354 -10.05 -27.50 -8.80
N THR A 355 -10.20 -28.78 -9.09
CA THR A 355 -10.01 -29.86 -8.11
C THR A 355 -8.61 -30.43 -8.25
N VAL A 356 -7.86 -30.44 -7.16
CA VAL A 356 -6.51 -31.01 -7.04
C VAL A 356 -6.50 -32.07 -5.95
N GLN A 357 -5.41 -32.81 -5.82
CA GLN A 357 -5.22 -33.80 -4.76
C GLN A 357 -4.15 -33.32 -3.78
N VAL A 358 -4.38 -33.52 -2.49
CA VAL A 358 -3.43 -33.28 -1.40
C VAL A 358 -3.49 -34.48 -0.47
N GLY A 359 -2.35 -35.15 -0.26
CA GLY A 359 -2.31 -36.36 0.57
C GLY A 359 -3.27 -37.49 0.10
N GLY A 360 -3.57 -37.53 -1.20
CA GLY A 360 -4.52 -38.49 -1.79
C GLY A 360 -6.00 -38.15 -1.60
N ALA A 361 -6.33 -36.97 -1.07
CA ALA A 361 -7.70 -36.48 -0.92
C ALA A 361 -7.97 -35.25 -1.80
N PRO A 362 -9.21 -35.09 -2.31
CA PRO A 362 -9.56 -33.96 -3.16
C PRO A 362 -9.57 -32.64 -2.36
N ALA A 363 -9.05 -31.60 -2.99
CA ALA A 363 -9.02 -30.23 -2.51
C ALA A 363 -9.55 -29.29 -3.59
N ARG A 364 -10.31 -28.26 -3.20
CA ARG A 364 -10.80 -27.25 -4.14
C ARG A 364 -9.92 -26.00 -4.06
N VAL A 365 -9.38 -25.59 -5.20
CA VAL A 365 -8.61 -24.34 -5.31
C VAL A 365 -9.58 -23.16 -5.34
N VAL A 366 -9.32 -22.14 -4.53
CA VAL A 366 -10.18 -20.97 -4.38
C VAL A 366 -9.37 -19.67 -4.36
N PRO A 367 -9.95 -18.55 -4.84
CA PRO A 367 -9.29 -17.25 -4.75
C PRO A 367 -9.11 -16.84 -3.29
N ILE A 368 -8.08 -16.03 -3.05
CA ILE A 368 -7.76 -15.50 -1.72
C ILE A 368 -7.87 -13.97 -1.75
N PRO A 369 -8.64 -13.34 -0.84
CA PRO A 369 -8.96 -11.91 -0.90
C PRO A 369 -7.77 -10.94 -0.85
N PHE A 370 -6.70 -11.30 -0.15
CA PHE A 370 -5.51 -10.45 0.02
C PHE A 370 -4.66 -10.39 -1.25
N ALA A 371 -4.61 -11.48 -2.01
CA ALA A 371 -3.77 -11.55 -3.20
C ALA A 371 -4.41 -10.80 -4.37
N SER A 372 -3.54 -10.14 -5.13
CA SER A 372 -3.83 -9.54 -6.43
C SER A 372 -3.10 -10.31 -7.52
N ARG A 373 -3.63 -10.30 -8.75
CA ARG A 373 -3.05 -11.04 -9.90
C ARG A 373 -2.63 -10.15 -11.06
N ALA A 374 -2.81 -8.84 -10.90
CA ALA A 374 -2.47 -7.82 -11.87
C ALA A 374 -2.15 -6.53 -11.13
N PHE A 375 -1.33 -5.68 -11.74
CA PHE A 375 -1.17 -4.30 -11.30
C PHE A 375 -2.52 -3.58 -11.41
N ALA A 376 -2.79 -2.68 -10.48
CA ALA A 376 -3.95 -1.81 -10.60
C ALA A 376 -3.86 -1.08 -11.94
N ALA A 377 -4.95 -1.08 -12.72
CA ALA A 377 -5.02 -0.25 -13.91
C ALA A 377 -4.78 1.20 -13.47
N ASP A 378 -3.88 1.89 -14.15
CA ASP A 378 -3.64 3.30 -13.88
C ASP A 378 -4.99 4.04 -14.02
N PRO A 379 -5.47 4.77 -12.99
CA PRO A 379 -6.67 5.58 -13.14
C PRO A 379 -6.53 6.60 -14.30
N ALA A 380 -5.30 6.96 -14.67
CA ALA A 380 -5.03 7.76 -15.87
C ALA A 380 -5.23 6.97 -17.18
N ALA A 381 -5.06 5.63 -17.18
CA ALA A 381 -5.24 4.78 -18.36
C ALA A 381 -6.71 4.41 -18.61
N THR A 382 -7.51 4.19 -17.56
CA THR A 382 -8.94 3.86 -17.70
C THR A 382 -9.79 5.06 -18.13
N GLY A 383 -9.41 6.27 -17.73
CA GLY A 383 -9.95 7.50 -18.32
C GLY A 383 -9.48 7.73 -19.76
N ALA A 384 -8.29 7.24 -20.12
CA ALA A 384 -7.69 7.40 -21.44
C ALA A 384 -8.11 6.34 -22.47
N GLU A 385 -8.69 5.20 -22.09
CA GLU A 385 -9.23 4.23 -23.07
C GLU A 385 -10.61 4.65 -23.59
N ALA A 386 -11.53 5.07 -22.69
CA ALA A 386 -12.84 5.58 -23.09
C ALA A 386 -12.75 6.99 -23.73
N ALA A 387 -11.85 7.85 -23.23
CA ALA A 387 -11.54 9.11 -23.90
C ALA A 387 -10.58 8.95 -25.08
N GLY A 388 -9.86 7.83 -25.20
CA GLY A 388 -8.87 7.59 -26.26
C GLY A 388 -9.49 7.20 -27.58
N GLU A 389 -10.57 6.43 -27.57
CA GLU A 389 -11.33 6.16 -28.81
C GLU A 389 -12.02 7.44 -29.32
N GLN A 390 -12.60 8.25 -28.42
CA GLN A 390 -13.24 9.51 -28.80
C GLN A 390 -12.23 10.63 -29.13
N ALA A 391 -11.14 10.76 -28.37
CA ALA A 391 -10.10 11.76 -28.59
C ALA A 391 -9.14 11.39 -29.73
N SER A 392 -8.90 10.10 -30.03
CA SER A 392 -8.15 9.70 -31.23
C SER A 392 -8.92 10.07 -32.51
N ALA A 393 -10.24 9.85 -32.53
CA ALA A 393 -11.09 10.33 -33.62
C ALA A 393 -11.06 11.86 -33.73
N THR A 394 -11.21 12.57 -32.60
CA THR A 394 -11.21 14.04 -32.58
C THR A 394 -9.83 14.66 -32.88
N LEU A 395 -8.73 14.00 -32.52
CA LEU A 395 -7.35 14.45 -32.82
C LEU A 395 -6.96 14.16 -34.26
N GLN A 396 -7.42 13.03 -34.84
CA GLN A 396 -7.24 12.76 -36.28
C GLN A 396 -8.01 13.77 -37.13
N GLU A 397 -9.27 14.06 -36.78
CA GLU A 397 -10.06 15.11 -37.46
C GLU A 397 -9.42 16.50 -37.34
N ARG A 398 -8.95 16.89 -36.14
CA ARG A 398 -8.25 18.18 -35.93
C ARG A 398 -6.90 18.24 -36.64
N ALA A 399 -6.16 17.15 -36.70
CA ALA A 399 -4.90 17.08 -37.43
C ALA A 399 -5.12 17.15 -38.95
N GLU A 400 -6.20 16.55 -39.45
CA GLU A 400 -6.60 16.62 -40.85
C GLU A 400 -7.10 18.02 -41.22
N GLN A 401 -7.92 18.64 -40.38
CA GLN A 401 -8.37 20.01 -40.55
C GLN A 401 -7.20 21.01 -40.52
N ALA A 402 -6.25 20.86 -39.59
CA ALA A 402 -5.04 21.69 -39.55
C ALA A 402 -4.11 21.45 -40.77
N ARG A 403 -4.08 20.24 -41.33
CA ARG A 403 -3.37 19.96 -42.60
C ARG A 403 -4.06 20.62 -43.78
N GLN A 404 -5.40 20.58 -43.85
CA GLN A 404 -6.18 21.25 -44.88
C GLN A 404 -6.06 22.77 -44.81
N GLU A 405 -6.10 23.36 -43.61
CA GLU A 405 -5.88 24.80 -43.41
C GLU A 405 -4.46 25.23 -43.80
N LYS A 406 -3.44 24.45 -43.45
CA LYS A 406 -2.06 24.71 -43.90
C LYS A 406 -1.90 24.57 -45.41
N ALA A 407 -2.58 23.61 -46.04
CA ALA A 407 -2.57 23.45 -47.49
C ALA A 407 -3.25 24.64 -48.18
N ALA A 408 -4.43 25.06 -47.71
CA ALA A 408 -5.15 26.22 -48.22
C ALA A 408 -4.37 27.52 -48.02
N ALA A 409 -3.72 27.71 -46.87
CA ALA A 409 -2.87 28.88 -46.61
C ALA A 409 -1.64 28.91 -47.54
N LYS A 410 -1.05 27.74 -47.83
CA LYS A 410 0.06 27.62 -48.78
C LYS A 410 -0.38 27.96 -50.20
N GLU A 411 -1.53 27.46 -50.63
CA GLU A 411 -2.10 27.74 -51.96
C GLU A 411 -2.45 29.23 -52.12
N ALA A 412 -3.05 29.84 -51.10
CA ALA A 412 -3.31 31.28 -51.08
C ALA A 412 -2.03 32.13 -51.14
N ALA A 413 -0.97 31.69 -50.45
CA ALA A 413 0.34 32.36 -50.49
C ALA A 413 1.01 32.23 -51.87
N GLU A 414 0.90 31.07 -52.53
CA GLU A 414 1.39 30.86 -53.89
C GLU A 414 0.61 31.70 -54.91
N ALA A 415 -0.71 31.79 -54.79
CA ALA A 415 -1.56 32.64 -55.63
C ALA A 415 -1.19 34.14 -55.48
N ALA A 416 -1.01 34.62 -54.24
CA ALA A 416 -0.59 35.99 -53.97
C ALA A 416 0.82 36.29 -54.53
N LYS A 417 1.72 35.29 -54.49
CA LYS A 417 3.06 35.41 -55.10
C LYS A 417 2.98 35.48 -56.63
N ALA A 418 2.08 34.71 -57.24
CA ALA A 418 1.85 34.75 -58.68
C ALA A 418 1.27 36.10 -59.14
N GLU A 419 0.31 36.67 -58.40
CA GLU A 419 -0.19 38.03 -58.69
C GLU A 419 0.89 39.10 -58.58
N ARG A 420 1.72 39.04 -57.52
CA ARG A 420 2.86 39.97 -57.37
C ARG A 420 3.85 39.85 -58.52
N LEU A 421 4.13 38.63 -58.98
CA LEU A 421 5.02 38.40 -60.11
C LEU A 421 4.43 38.98 -61.41
N LYS A 422 3.13 38.79 -61.64
CA LYS A 422 2.43 39.37 -62.80
C LYS A 422 2.47 40.89 -62.78
N ALA A 423 2.16 41.52 -61.63
CA ALA A 423 2.23 42.97 -61.47
C ALA A 423 3.66 43.51 -61.66
N MET A 424 4.69 42.76 -61.24
CA MET A 424 6.09 43.11 -61.49
C MET A 424 6.43 43.04 -62.97
N GLN A 425 5.99 42.00 -63.68
CA GLN A 425 6.20 41.85 -65.12
C GLN A 425 5.51 42.96 -65.92
N GLU A 426 4.27 43.34 -65.55
CA GLU A 426 3.55 44.46 -66.17
C GLU A 426 4.29 45.79 -65.97
N ARG A 427 4.82 46.05 -64.75
CA ARG A 427 5.65 47.23 -64.49
C ARG A 427 6.94 47.23 -65.29
N LEU A 428 7.58 46.07 -65.43
CA LEU A 428 8.81 45.93 -66.22
C LEU A 428 8.54 46.20 -67.70
N ALA A 429 7.43 45.67 -68.24
CA ALA A 429 7.01 45.92 -69.62
C ALA A 429 6.68 47.40 -69.87
N ALA A 430 5.97 48.04 -68.93
CA ALA A 430 5.68 49.48 -69.01
C ALA A 430 6.96 50.32 -68.98
N TRP A 431 7.93 49.97 -68.12
CA TRP A 431 9.23 50.64 -68.06
C TRP A 431 10.02 50.45 -69.37
N GLN A 432 10.03 49.24 -69.95
CA GLN A 432 10.69 48.98 -71.23
C GLN A 432 10.06 49.79 -72.38
N GLN A 433 8.73 49.91 -72.43
CA GLN A 433 8.06 50.78 -73.40
C GLN A 433 8.44 52.25 -73.21
N GLN A 434 8.54 52.72 -71.97
CA GLN A 434 8.95 54.09 -71.66
C GLN A 434 10.39 54.36 -72.11
N GLN A 435 11.30 53.40 -71.92
CA GLN A 435 12.68 53.48 -72.41
C GLN A 435 12.76 53.51 -73.94
N GLN A 436 11.95 52.71 -74.65
CA GLN A 436 11.87 52.75 -76.11
C GLN A 436 11.34 54.10 -76.61
N GLN A 437 10.32 54.68 -75.95
CA GLN A 437 9.81 56.01 -76.29
C GLN A 437 10.85 57.12 -76.02
N GLN A 438 11.65 57.02 -74.95
CA GLN A 438 12.73 57.95 -74.68
C GLN A 438 13.87 57.85 -75.71
N GLN A 439 14.18 56.65 -76.19
CA GLN A 439 15.18 56.45 -77.27
C GLN A 439 14.67 56.94 -78.63
N GLN A 440 13.37 56.78 -78.93
CA GLN A 440 12.77 57.32 -80.16
C GLN A 440 12.59 58.85 -80.13
N GLY A 441 12.38 59.44 -78.94
CA GLY A 441 12.32 60.90 -78.74
C GLY A 441 13.69 61.61 -78.75
N GLN A 442 14.80 60.87 -78.73
CA GLN A 442 16.17 61.41 -78.86
C GLN A 442 16.75 61.26 -80.28
N GLN A 443 16.00 60.67 -81.23
CA GLN A 443 16.36 60.54 -82.64
C GLN A 443 15.38 61.25 -83.60
N GLY A 444 14.47 62.09 -83.07
CA GLY A 444 13.49 62.86 -83.83
C GLY A 444 13.78 64.35 -83.86
#